data_AF-A0A5C2SAX6-F1
#
_entry.id   AF-A0A5C2SAX6-F1
#
_cell.length_a   1.000
_cell.length_b   1.000
_cell.length_c   1.000
_cell.angle_alpha   90.00
_cell.angle_beta   90.00
_cell.angle_gamma   90.00
#
_symmetry.space_group_name_H-M   'P 1'
#
loop_
_entity.id
_entity.type
_entity.pdbx_description
1 polymer ?
#
loop_
_entity_poly.entity_id
_entity_poly.type
_entity_poly.pdbx_seq_one_letter_code
_entity_poly.pdbx_strand_id
1 'polypeptide(L)'
;MRTLERGGLPGQGPLQDWEDINKMNIDVNIYGGNGQHAKVRMHLPKDENYEDARLTVLCMFMDLKHSKPWTCEFCGAPARETQMQTVPYVFFPICRLPVYVHHVCDMDKPECQAALRATHDRINREHKGIMGPHPPQMGKPPGEVYPLSASCANCKTDASADVNAAMKRCGGCKVTRYCSAKCQKEDWPRHKFACKAIKSAEFDGWPN
;
A
#
# COMPACT_ATOMS: atom_id res chain seq x y z
N MET A 1 -1.28 -13.87 12.97
CA MET A 1 -1.13 -12.45 13.35
C MET A 1 0.29 -12.01 13.02
N ARG A 2 0.45 -11.27 11.91
CA ARG A 2 1.77 -10.82 11.41
C ARG A 2 2.34 -9.76 12.36
N THR A 3 3.66 -9.73 12.49
CA THR A 3 4.42 -9.10 13.58
C THR A 3 4.19 -7.58 13.76
N LEU A 4 3.56 -6.90 12.79
CA LEU A 4 3.34 -5.44 12.77
C LEU A 4 1.91 -5.02 13.16
N GLU A 5 0.98 -5.96 13.33
CA GLU A 5 -0.26 -5.72 14.10
C GLU A 5 -0.01 -5.75 15.62
N ARG A 6 1.24 -5.93 16.07
CA ARG A 6 1.64 -5.91 17.49
C ARG A 6 2.39 -4.62 17.89
N GLY A 7 2.29 -3.58 17.08
CA GLY A 7 3.22 -2.46 17.07
C GLY A 7 3.03 -1.49 18.23
N GLY A 8 4.07 -1.29 19.05
CA GLY A 8 4.20 -0.10 19.87
C GLY A 8 4.21 1.18 19.01
N LEU A 9 4.14 2.34 19.67
CA LEU A 9 4.08 3.63 18.97
C LEU A 9 5.26 3.80 17.98
N PRO A 10 5.04 4.41 16.80
CA PRO A 10 6.11 4.67 15.84
C PRO A 10 7.31 5.37 16.49
N GLY A 11 8.52 5.07 16.03
CA GLY A 11 9.74 5.70 16.55
C GLY A 11 10.24 5.16 17.90
N GLN A 12 9.50 4.28 18.57
CA GLN A 12 9.99 3.57 19.77
C GLN A 12 10.84 2.36 19.39
N GLY A 13 11.94 2.14 20.12
CA GLY A 13 12.85 1.01 19.91
C GLY A 13 14.07 1.33 19.02
N PRO A 14 15.10 0.47 19.05
CA PRO A 14 16.38 0.70 18.37
C PRO A 14 16.23 0.77 16.85
N LEU A 15 17.18 1.41 16.17
CA LEU A 15 17.25 1.45 14.69
C LEU A 15 17.42 0.03 14.14
N GLN A 16 16.65 -0.31 13.10
CA GLN A 16 16.74 -1.59 12.40
C GLN A 16 17.72 -1.49 11.22
N ASP A 17 18.28 -2.61 10.77
CA ASP A 17 19.32 -2.66 9.73
C ASP A 17 18.94 -2.00 8.38
N TRP A 18 17.64 -1.95 8.07
CA TRP A 18 17.16 -1.35 6.83
C TRP A 18 16.86 0.15 6.97
N GLU A 19 16.79 0.67 8.19
CA GLU A 19 16.39 2.04 8.48
C GLU A 19 17.58 3.01 8.44
N ASP A 20 17.31 4.26 8.07
CA ASP A 20 18.26 5.37 8.11
C ASP A 20 17.74 6.47 9.04
N ILE A 21 18.55 6.84 10.03
CA ILE A 21 18.21 7.86 11.04
C ILE A 21 17.95 9.25 10.44
N ASN A 22 18.51 9.52 9.26
CA ASN A 22 18.38 10.80 8.54
C ASN A 22 17.26 10.77 7.49
N LYS A 23 16.49 9.68 7.42
CA LYS A 23 15.38 9.52 6.47
C LYS A 23 14.07 9.29 7.21
N MET A 24 13.00 9.45 6.46
CA MET A 24 11.72 8.89 6.83
C MET A 24 11.68 7.43 6.37
N ASN A 25 11.56 6.53 7.35
CA ASN A 25 11.55 5.09 7.15
C ASN A 25 10.11 4.61 7.07
N ILE A 26 9.69 4.14 5.91
CA ILE A 26 8.30 3.78 5.65
C ILE A 26 8.21 2.26 5.57
N ASP A 27 7.42 1.68 6.46
CA ASP A 27 7.13 0.25 6.49
C ASP A 27 5.70 0.03 6.00
N VAL A 28 5.56 -0.33 4.72
CA VAL A 28 4.28 -0.56 4.07
C VAL A 28 3.92 -2.04 4.14
N ASN A 29 2.77 -2.35 4.73
CA ASN A 29 2.20 -3.70 4.80
C ASN A 29 0.93 -3.72 3.97
N ILE A 30 0.92 -4.56 2.94
CA ILE A 30 -0.14 -4.65 1.95
C ILE A 30 -0.88 -5.97 2.16
N TYR A 31 -2.21 -5.91 2.22
CA TYR A 31 -3.08 -7.03 2.52
C TYR A 31 -4.10 -7.25 1.40
N GLY A 32 -4.33 -8.52 1.10
CA GLY A 32 -5.38 -8.98 0.19
C GLY A 32 -6.05 -10.25 0.72
N GLY A 33 -6.95 -10.82 -0.07
CA GLY A 33 -7.73 -11.98 0.34
C GLY A 33 -6.88 -13.24 0.51
N ASN A 34 -7.40 -14.22 1.25
CA ASN A 34 -6.76 -15.54 1.44
C ASN A 34 -5.31 -15.48 1.96
N GLY A 35 -4.99 -14.49 2.80
CA GLY A 35 -3.67 -14.35 3.41
C GLY A 35 -2.61 -13.71 2.51
N GLN A 36 -2.97 -13.25 1.30
CA GLN A 36 -2.10 -12.48 0.42
C GLN A 36 -1.49 -11.30 1.16
N HIS A 37 -0.17 -11.16 1.05
CA HIS A 37 0.54 -10.06 1.68
C HIS A 37 1.78 -9.63 0.91
N ALA A 38 2.16 -8.38 1.14
CA ALA A 38 3.46 -7.87 0.76
C ALA A 38 3.98 -6.88 1.80
N LYS A 39 5.28 -6.93 2.05
CA LYS A 39 6.00 -5.95 2.83
C LYS A 39 6.88 -5.12 1.91
N VAL A 40 6.68 -3.79 1.88
CA VAL A 40 7.47 -2.87 1.05
C VAL A 40 8.12 -1.83 1.96
N ARG A 41 9.45 -1.75 1.90
CA ARG A 41 10.24 -0.79 2.68
C ARG A 41 10.69 0.35 1.78
N MET A 42 10.55 1.58 2.25
CA MET A 42 10.91 2.77 1.48
C MET A 42 11.66 3.79 2.34
N HIS A 43 12.54 4.57 1.71
CA HIS A 43 13.13 5.78 2.28
C HIS A 43 12.66 7.00 1.51
N LEU A 44 12.13 7.98 2.24
CA LEU A 44 11.86 9.32 1.76
C LEU A 44 12.78 10.34 2.45
N PRO A 45 12.92 11.56 1.88
CA PRO A 45 13.43 12.69 2.64
C PRO A 45 12.75 12.76 4.00
N LYS A 46 13.52 13.06 5.04
CA LYS A 46 12.96 13.23 6.38
C LYS A 46 12.00 14.41 6.34
N ASP A 47 10.75 14.15 6.71
CA ASP A 47 9.72 15.18 6.82
C ASP A 47 9.23 15.22 8.25
N GLU A 48 9.19 16.41 8.79
CA GLU A 48 8.74 16.69 10.15
C GLU A 48 7.22 16.92 10.18
N ASN A 49 6.62 17.20 9.02
CA ASN A 49 5.18 17.30 8.84
C ASN A 49 4.60 15.95 8.40
N TYR A 50 3.84 15.33 9.31
CA TYR A 50 3.17 14.06 9.04
C TYR A 50 2.20 14.11 7.86
N GLU A 51 1.47 15.21 7.65
CA GLU A 51 0.50 15.27 6.55
C GLU A 51 1.20 15.35 5.19
N ASP A 52 2.32 16.08 5.09
CA ASP A 52 3.12 16.14 3.85
C ASP A 52 3.75 14.78 3.55
N ALA A 53 4.25 14.10 4.59
CA ALA A 53 4.69 12.71 4.49
C ALA A 53 3.58 11.77 4.01
N ARG A 54 2.39 11.88 4.61
CA ARG A 54 1.21 11.07 4.28
C ARG A 54 0.78 11.28 2.84
N LEU A 55 0.68 12.53 2.39
CA LEU A 55 0.36 12.88 1.00
C LEU A 55 1.40 12.33 0.03
N THR A 56 2.68 12.40 0.38
CA THR A 56 3.76 11.84 -0.45
C THR A 56 3.65 10.32 -0.59
N VAL A 57 3.27 9.61 0.46
CA VAL A 57 2.96 8.17 0.41
C VAL A 57 1.75 7.89 -0.47
N LEU A 58 0.69 8.68 -0.33
CA LEU A 58 -0.51 8.56 -1.15
C LEU A 58 -0.19 8.72 -2.63
N CYS A 59 0.74 9.58 -3.04
CA CYS A 59 1.17 9.69 -4.44
C CYS A 59 1.76 8.39 -5.03
N MET A 60 2.26 7.48 -4.18
CA MET A 60 2.83 6.20 -4.58
C MET A 60 1.81 5.05 -4.58
N PHE A 61 0.53 5.32 -4.28
CA PHE A 61 -0.49 4.27 -4.14
C PHE A 61 -0.65 3.42 -5.41
N MET A 62 -0.52 4.01 -6.59
CA MET A 62 -0.66 3.28 -7.85
C MET A 62 0.41 2.18 -8.00
N ASP A 63 1.63 2.44 -7.53
CA ASP A 63 2.72 1.47 -7.59
C ASP A 63 2.46 0.26 -6.69
N LEU A 64 1.90 0.54 -5.51
CA LEU A 64 1.50 -0.49 -4.55
C LEU A 64 0.27 -1.27 -5.03
N LYS A 65 -0.73 -0.56 -5.57
CA LYS A 65 -1.96 -1.15 -6.11
C LYS A 65 -1.66 -2.19 -7.19
N HIS A 66 -0.79 -1.84 -8.14
CA HIS A 66 -0.51 -2.66 -9.33
C HIS A 66 0.65 -3.65 -9.15
N SER A 67 0.98 -4.00 -7.92
CA SER A 67 2.16 -4.82 -7.57
C SER A 67 1.98 -6.33 -7.77
N LYS A 68 0.75 -6.83 -7.64
CA LYS A 68 0.36 -8.25 -7.70
C LYS A 68 -1.14 -8.39 -8.06
N PRO A 69 -1.64 -9.59 -8.44
CA PRO A 69 -3.05 -9.79 -8.74
C PRO A 69 -3.86 -9.96 -7.45
N TRP A 70 -4.04 -8.85 -6.74
CA TRP A 70 -4.69 -8.81 -5.44
C TRP A 70 -6.18 -9.14 -5.51
N THR A 71 -6.63 -9.91 -4.53
CA THR A 71 -8.05 -10.04 -4.19
C THR A 71 -8.39 -9.18 -2.99
N CYS A 72 -9.68 -8.88 -2.85
CA CYS A 72 -10.24 -8.15 -1.73
C CYS A 72 -9.90 -8.89 -0.44
N GLU A 73 -9.30 -8.17 0.50
CA GLU A 73 -8.95 -8.68 1.82
C GLU A 73 -10.14 -9.28 2.55
N PHE A 74 -11.33 -8.71 2.36
CA PHE A 74 -12.50 -9.04 3.17
C PHE A 74 -13.42 -10.09 2.55
N CYS A 75 -13.58 -10.08 1.22
CA CYS A 75 -14.52 -11.00 0.54
C CYS A 75 -13.86 -11.93 -0.50
N GLY A 76 -12.56 -11.75 -0.79
CA GLY A 76 -11.83 -12.57 -1.75
C GLY A 76 -12.13 -12.31 -3.23
N ALA A 77 -13.08 -11.43 -3.57
CA ALA A 77 -13.34 -11.03 -4.96
C ALA A 77 -12.15 -10.25 -5.55
N PRO A 78 -11.98 -10.14 -6.88
CA PRO A 78 -10.91 -9.34 -7.47
C PRO A 78 -10.90 -7.89 -6.97
N ALA A 79 -9.74 -7.41 -6.48
CA ALA A 79 -9.65 -6.07 -5.90
C ALA A 79 -9.55 -4.98 -6.98
N ARG A 80 -10.29 -3.89 -6.82
CA ARG A 80 -10.25 -2.71 -7.70
C ARG A 80 -9.85 -1.44 -6.96
N GLU A 81 -9.91 -1.44 -5.64
CA GLU A 81 -9.63 -0.30 -4.79
C GLU A 81 -8.53 -0.61 -3.79
N THR A 82 -7.92 0.44 -3.28
CA THR A 82 -6.83 0.36 -2.31
C THR A 82 -7.05 1.42 -1.26
N GLN A 83 -7.14 1.00 -0.01
CA GLN A 83 -7.36 1.88 1.13
C GLN A 83 -6.11 1.91 2.01
N MET A 84 -5.62 3.11 2.32
CA MET A 84 -4.40 3.31 3.09
C MET A 84 -4.71 3.86 4.46
N GLN A 85 -4.16 3.22 5.47
CA GLN A 85 -4.21 3.65 6.86
C GLN A 85 -2.77 3.91 7.33
N THR A 86 -2.48 5.14 7.70
CA THR A 86 -1.16 5.58 8.15
C THR A 86 -1.23 5.84 9.64
N VAL A 87 -0.19 5.44 10.36
CA VAL A 87 -0.07 5.75 11.79
C VAL A 87 0.67 7.07 11.93
N PRO A 88 0.05 8.11 12.53
CA PRO A 88 0.74 9.35 12.83
C PRO A 88 2.01 9.11 13.65
N TYR A 89 3.08 9.80 13.30
CA TYR A 89 4.29 9.85 14.12
C TYR A 89 4.39 11.21 14.80
N VAL A 90 4.84 11.21 16.06
CA VAL A 90 5.11 12.42 16.84
C VAL A 90 6.61 12.46 17.04
N PHE A 91 7.32 13.44 16.46
CA PHE A 91 8.77 13.63 16.54
C PHE A 91 9.54 12.69 17.50
N PHE A 92 10.14 11.65 16.92
CA PHE A 92 11.02 10.71 17.59
C PHE A 92 12.40 10.75 16.92
N PRO A 93 13.48 10.32 17.61
CA PRO A 93 14.82 10.33 17.02
C PRO A 93 14.91 9.52 15.72
N ILE A 94 14.04 8.53 15.54
CA ILE A 94 13.89 7.75 14.30
C ILE A 94 12.49 8.02 13.73
N CYS A 95 12.44 8.57 12.52
CA CYS A 95 11.19 8.83 11.82
C CYS A 95 10.70 7.54 11.15
N ARG A 96 9.69 6.89 11.73
CA ARG A 96 9.02 5.70 11.21
C ARG A 96 7.59 6.03 10.83
N LEU A 97 7.19 5.66 9.63
CA LEU A 97 5.82 5.78 9.15
C LEU A 97 5.28 4.39 8.77
N PRO A 98 4.58 3.70 9.69
CA PRO A 98 3.84 2.50 9.36
C PRO A 98 2.65 2.82 8.45
N VAL A 99 2.52 2.04 7.37
CA VAL A 99 1.44 2.18 6.40
C VAL A 99 0.78 0.82 6.21
N TYR A 100 -0.53 0.74 6.44
CA TYR A 100 -1.34 -0.44 6.19
C TYR A 100 -2.17 -0.19 4.93
N VAL A 101 -2.05 -1.09 3.95
CA VAL A 101 -2.68 -0.95 2.64
C VAL A 101 -3.60 -2.14 2.44
N HIS A 102 -4.89 -1.86 2.29
CA HIS A 102 -5.94 -2.85 2.16
C HIS A 102 -6.46 -2.87 0.73
N HIS A 103 -6.36 -4.00 0.06
CA HIS A 103 -6.99 -4.19 -1.25
C HIS A 103 -8.47 -4.54 -1.08
N VAL A 104 -9.34 -3.80 -1.76
CA VAL A 104 -10.80 -3.92 -1.61
C VAL A 104 -11.45 -4.10 -2.98
N CYS A 105 -12.53 -4.88 -3.06
CA CYS A 105 -13.27 -5.10 -4.30
C CYS A 105 -14.01 -3.84 -4.74
N ASP A 106 -14.73 -3.21 -3.82
CA ASP A 106 -15.58 -2.04 -4.03
C ASP A 106 -15.87 -1.41 -2.67
N MET A 107 -15.63 -0.11 -2.52
CA MET A 107 -15.86 0.62 -1.27
C MET A 107 -17.31 1.03 -1.04
N ASP A 108 -18.16 0.89 -2.06
CA ASP A 108 -19.62 1.08 -1.93
C ASP A 108 -20.30 -0.19 -1.39
N LYS A 109 -19.58 -1.33 -1.31
CA LYS A 109 -20.11 -2.57 -0.73
C LYS A 109 -20.11 -2.50 0.81
N PRO A 110 -21.29 -2.53 1.48
CA PRO A 110 -21.38 -2.29 2.94
C PRO A 110 -20.56 -3.27 3.79
N GLU A 111 -20.54 -4.55 3.41
CA GLU A 111 -19.79 -5.60 4.13
C GLU A 111 -18.27 -5.32 4.14
N CYS A 112 -17.70 -4.99 2.99
CA CYS A 112 -16.27 -4.70 2.86
C CYS A 112 -15.91 -3.38 3.54
N GLN A 113 -16.80 -2.40 3.45
CA GLN A 113 -16.65 -1.12 4.14
C GLN A 113 -16.66 -1.29 5.67
N ALA A 114 -17.57 -2.10 6.22
CA ALA A 114 -17.62 -2.42 7.65
C ALA A 114 -16.38 -3.18 8.12
N ALA A 115 -15.90 -4.16 7.33
CA ALA A 115 -14.70 -4.92 7.63
C ALA A 115 -13.43 -4.05 7.63
N LEU A 116 -13.32 -3.09 6.70
CA LEU A 116 -12.23 -2.11 6.70
C LEU A 116 -12.24 -1.23 7.95
N ARG A 117 -13.43 -0.74 8.37
CA ARG A 117 -13.57 0.05 9.60
C ARG A 117 -13.15 -0.76 10.83
N ALA A 118 -13.61 -2.00 10.95
CA ALA A 118 -13.19 -2.88 12.04
C ALA A 118 -11.67 -3.14 12.06
N THR A 119 -11.05 -3.17 10.88
CA THR A 119 -9.59 -3.30 10.74
C THR A 119 -8.86 -2.04 11.18
N HIS A 120 -9.35 -0.84 10.80
CA HIS A 120 -8.85 0.43 11.34
C HIS A 120 -8.91 0.47 12.85
N ASP A 121 -10.06 0.11 13.44
CA ASP A 121 -10.26 0.16 14.89
C ASP A 121 -9.31 -0.80 15.62
N ARG A 122 -9.00 -1.94 15.01
CA ARG A 122 -7.99 -2.88 15.51
C ARG A 122 -6.60 -2.26 15.46
N ILE A 123 -6.18 -1.75 14.31
CA ILE A 123 -4.85 -1.12 14.14
C ILE A 123 -4.72 0.07 15.10
N ASN A 124 -5.73 0.91 15.18
CA ASN A 124 -5.75 2.07 16.07
C ASN A 124 -5.62 1.66 17.55
N ARG A 125 -6.27 0.57 17.98
CA ARG A 125 -6.13 0.05 19.35
C ARG A 125 -4.71 -0.37 19.67
N GLU A 126 -4.05 -1.06 18.75
CA GLU A 126 -2.64 -1.49 18.90
C GLU A 126 -1.72 -0.28 18.99
N HIS A 127 -2.01 0.77 18.21
CA HIS A 127 -1.32 2.07 18.26
C HIS A 127 -1.86 3.02 19.33
N LYS A 128 -2.50 2.50 20.39
CA LYS A 128 -2.97 3.25 21.57
C LYS A 128 -3.89 4.44 21.24
N GLY A 129 -4.66 4.34 20.16
CA GLY A 129 -5.66 5.34 19.77
C GLY A 129 -5.13 6.52 18.95
N ILE A 130 -3.83 6.55 18.62
CA ILE A 130 -3.20 7.74 18.00
C ILE A 130 -3.73 8.07 16.60
N MET A 131 -4.29 7.10 15.87
CA MET A 131 -4.85 7.33 14.53
C MET A 131 -6.20 8.04 14.57
N GLY A 132 -6.86 8.07 15.73
CA GLY A 132 -8.21 8.62 15.87
C GLY A 132 -9.29 7.79 15.18
N PRO A 133 -10.52 8.32 15.07
CA PRO A 133 -11.64 7.61 14.43
C PRO A 133 -11.37 7.40 12.94
N HIS A 134 -11.93 6.32 12.38
CA HIS A 134 -11.86 6.09 10.94
C HIS A 134 -12.47 7.30 10.21
N PRO A 135 -11.75 7.95 9.26
CA PRO A 135 -12.27 9.11 8.56
C PRO A 135 -13.51 8.78 7.72
N PRO A 136 -14.39 9.75 7.43
CA PRO A 136 -15.48 9.52 6.50
C PRO A 136 -14.97 9.00 5.16
N GLN A 137 -15.65 8.00 4.62
CA GLN A 137 -15.32 7.46 3.30
C GLN A 137 -15.64 8.52 2.25
N MET A 138 -14.66 8.87 1.41
CA MET A 138 -14.94 9.63 0.19
C MET A 138 -15.53 8.66 -0.81
N GLY A 139 -16.84 8.79 -1.06
CA GLY A 139 -17.55 7.95 -2.00
C GLY A 139 -16.95 8.06 -3.41
N LYS A 140 -16.98 6.94 -4.12
CA LYS A 140 -16.61 6.88 -5.52
C LYS A 140 -17.65 7.61 -6.37
N PRO A 141 -17.25 8.28 -7.47
CA PRO A 141 -18.22 8.85 -8.40
C PRO A 141 -19.21 7.78 -8.90
N PRO A 142 -20.52 8.11 -8.98
CA PRO A 142 -21.54 7.13 -9.37
C PRO A 142 -21.24 6.48 -10.73
N GLY A 143 -21.29 5.15 -10.78
CA GLY A 143 -21.12 4.39 -12.02
C GLY A 143 -19.66 4.24 -12.49
N GLU A 144 -18.68 4.82 -11.80
CA GLU A 144 -17.28 4.62 -12.12
C GLU A 144 -16.88 3.16 -11.83
N VAL A 145 -15.93 2.60 -12.58
CA VAL A 145 -15.36 1.28 -12.29
C VAL A 145 -13.84 1.42 -12.36
N TYR A 146 -13.20 1.32 -11.20
CA TYR A 146 -11.75 1.37 -11.14
C TYR A 146 -11.13 0.09 -11.71
N PRO A 147 -9.93 0.19 -12.32
CA PRO A 147 -9.25 -0.96 -12.88
C PRO A 147 -8.86 -1.94 -11.79
N LEU A 148 -8.80 -3.22 -12.16
CA LEU A 148 -8.29 -4.27 -11.28
C LEU A 148 -6.89 -3.90 -10.76
N SER A 149 -6.63 -4.25 -9.51
CA SER A 149 -5.29 -4.18 -8.90
C SER A 149 -4.30 -5.07 -9.67
N ALA A 150 -4.82 -6.13 -10.30
CA ALA A 150 -4.07 -6.99 -11.18
C ALA A 150 -3.61 -6.33 -12.50
N SER A 151 -4.24 -5.23 -12.93
CA SER A 151 -3.98 -4.58 -14.22
C SER A 151 -2.61 -3.89 -14.27
N CYS A 152 -2.18 -3.54 -15.48
CA CYS A 152 -1.01 -2.71 -15.77
C CYS A 152 -1.13 -1.32 -15.14
N ALA A 153 -0.06 -0.88 -14.48
CA ALA A 153 -0.01 0.43 -13.83
C ALA A 153 -0.16 1.61 -14.81
N ASN A 154 0.22 1.42 -16.08
CA ASN A 154 0.13 2.46 -17.11
C ASN A 154 -1.23 2.45 -17.83
N CYS A 155 -1.54 1.37 -18.57
CA CYS A 155 -2.73 1.34 -19.43
C CYS A 155 -4.03 1.12 -18.65
N LYS A 156 -3.96 0.61 -17.40
CA LYS A 156 -5.10 0.48 -16.49
C LYS A 156 -6.30 -0.24 -17.12
N THR A 157 -6.06 -1.20 -18.00
CA THR A 157 -7.13 -1.97 -18.64
C THR A 157 -7.28 -3.31 -17.94
N ASP A 158 -8.52 -3.76 -17.71
CA ASP A 158 -8.75 -5.08 -17.13
C ASP A 158 -8.25 -6.22 -18.04
N ALA A 159 -8.22 -6.02 -19.35
CA ALA A 159 -7.60 -6.95 -20.29
C ALA A 159 -6.10 -7.20 -20.00
N SER A 160 -5.41 -6.24 -19.37
CA SER A 160 -4.02 -6.40 -18.97
C SER A 160 -3.83 -7.17 -17.66
N ALA A 161 -4.92 -7.50 -16.96
CA ALA A 161 -4.92 -8.29 -15.74
C ALA A 161 -4.95 -9.81 -16.01
N ASP A 162 -4.95 -10.24 -17.27
CA ASP A 162 -4.95 -11.64 -17.65
C ASP A 162 -3.75 -12.37 -17.00
N VAL A 163 -4.05 -13.41 -16.23
CA VAL A 163 -3.07 -14.24 -15.53
C VAL A 163 -2.14 -14.98 -16.51
N ASN A 164 -2.57 -15.18 -17.75
CA ASN A 164 -1.77 -15.78 -18.81
C ASN A 164 -0.88 -14.77 -19.52
N ALA A 165 -1.19 -13.47 -19.42
CA ALA A 165 -0.33 -12.43 -19.94
C ALA A 165 0.85 -12.23 -18.98
N ALA A 166 2.07 -12.51 -19.44
CA ALA A 166 3.28 -12.37 -18.66
C ALA A 166 3.61 -10.89 -18.37
N MET A 167 2.96 -10.30 -17.37
CA MET A 167 3.28 -8.98 -16.87
C MET A 167 4.70 -8.96 -16.29
N LYS A 168 5.45 -7.90 -16.61
CA LYS A 168 6.81 -7.70 -16.11
C LYS A 168 6.81 -6.71 -14.98
N ARG A 169 7.55 -7.03 -13.91
CA ARG A 169 7.86 -6.08 -12.84
C ARG A 169 8.92 -5.09 -13.31
N CYS A 170 8.87 -3.87 -12.79
CA CYS A 170 9.96 -2.93 -12.92
C CYS A 170 11.25 -3.55 -12.37
N GLY A 171 12.33 -3.58 -13.15
CA GLY A 171 13.61 -4.15 -12.72
C GLY A 171 14.28 -3.40 -11.57
N GLY A 172 13.95 -2.11 -11.37
CA GLY A 172 14.48 -1.29 -10.29
C GLY A 172 13.82 -1.61 -8.94
N CYS A 173 12.54 -1.25 -8.79
CA CYS A 173 11.83 -1.41 -7.51
C CYS A 173 11.29 -2.82 -7.26
N LYS A 174 11.11 -3.64 -8.31
CA LYS A 174 10.51 -4.99 -8.25
C LYS A 174 9.07 -5.04 -7.71
N VAL A 175 8.39 -3.88 -7.64
CA VAL A 175 7.00 -3.75 -7.17
C VAL A 175 6.03 -3.58 -8.34
N THR A 176 6.04 -2.43 -9.00
CA THR A 176 5.07 -2.06 -10.05
C THR A 176 5.16 -2.98 -11.27
N ARG A 177 4.01 -3.34 -11.86
CA ARG A 177 3.93 -4.26 -13.02
C ARG A 177 3.35 -3.59 -14.26
N TYR A 178 3.83 -4.06 -15.41
CA TYR A 178 3.46 -3.56 -16.73
C TYR A 178 3.21 -4.72 -17.71
N CYS A 179 2.26 -4.53 -18.62
CA CYS A 179 2.01 -5.48 -19.71
C CYS A 179 3.06 -5.43 -20.83
N SER A 180 3.84 -4.33 -20.93
CA SER A 180 4.86 -4.17 -21.96
C SER A 180 5.96 -3.19 -21.54
N ALA A 181 7.12 -3.28 -22.20
CA ALA A 181 8.19 -2.30 -22.03
C ALA A 181 7.77 -0.88 -22.49
N LYS A 182 6.83 -0.77 -23.44
CA LYS A 182 6.23 0.49 -23.85
C LYS A 182 5.49 1.14 -22.68
N CYS A 183 4.59 0.40 -22.04
CA CYS A 183 3.85 0.88 -20.87
C CYS A 183 4.75 1.28 -19.71
N GLN A 184 5.85 0.54 -19.47
CA GLN A 184 6.82 0.92 -18.45
C GLN A 184 7.52 2.26 -18.78
N LYS A 185 7.92 2.48 -20.05
CA LYS A 185 8.59 3.71 -20.48
C LYS A 185 7.65 4.92 -20.39
N GLU A 186 6.40 4.76 -20.79
CA GLU A 186 5.37 5.81 -20.74
C GLU A 186 5.03 6.22 -19.30
N ASP A 187 4.98 5.26 -18.38
CA ASP A 187 4.69 5.51 -16.96
C ASP A 187 5.89 6.07 -16.17
N TRP A 188 7.09 6.05 -16.76
CA TRP A 188 8.32 6.43 -16.07
C TRP A 188 8.29 7.81 -15.40
N PRO A 189 7.76 8.89 -16.02
CA PRO A 189 7.68 10.21 -15.37
C PRO A 189 6.96 10.17 -14.02
N ARG A 190 5.90 9.35 -13.90
CA ARG A 190 5.15 9.14 -12.66
C ARG A 190 5.89 8.16 -11.72
N HIS A 191 6.29 7.00 -12.23
CA HIS A 191 6.86 5.91 -11.44
C HIS A 191 8.25 6.23 -10.86
N LYS A 192 9.05 7.07 -11.52
CA LYS A 192 10.45 7.35 -11.15
C LYS A 192 10.62 7.73 -9.68
N PHE A 193 9.68 8.49 -9.12
CA PHE A 193 9.72 8.89 -7.72
C PHE A 193 9.58 7.69 -6.78
N ALA A 194 8.48 6.93 -6.92
CA ALA A 194 8.24 5.72 -6.13
C ALA A 194 9.36 4.68 -6.30
N CYS A 195 9.84 4.50 -7.53
CA CYS A 195 10.90 3.55 -7.86
C CYS A 195 12.18 3.79 -7.05
N LYS A 196 12.55 5.06 -6.83
CA LYS A 196 13.75 5.43 -6.06
C LYS A 196 13.55 5.32 -4.55
N ALA A 197 12.32 5.52 -4.09
CA ALA A 197 11.96 5.45 -2.67
C ALA A 197 11.99 4.00 -2.17
N ILE A 198 11.47 3.06 -2.96
CA ILE A 198 11.40 1.64 -2.63
C ILE A 198 12.80 1.04 -2.52
N LYS A 199 13.07 0.36 -1.39
CA LYS A 199 14.34 -0.32 -1.09
C LYS A 199 14.22 -1.83 -1.16
N SER A 200 13.12 -2.38 -0.66
CA SER A 200 12.83 -3.81 -0.78
C SER A 200 11.34 -4.06 -0.85
N ALA A 201 11.00 -5.22 -1.43
CA ALA A 201 9.65 -5.73 -1.49
C ALA A 201 9.66 -7.25 -1.32
N GLU A 202 8.93 -7.72 -0.33
CA GLU A 202 8.74 -9.13 -0.01
C GLU A 202 7.27 -9.46 -0.23
N PHE A 203 6.99 -10.56 -0.93
CA PHE A 203 5.63 -11.00 -1.22
C PHE A 203 5.45 -12.39 -0.64
N ASP A 204 4.39 -12.59 0.14
CA ASP A 204 4.13 -13.84 0.83
C ASP A 204 2.61 -14.11 0.90
N GLY A 205 2.23 -15.34 1.27
CA GLY A 205 0.82 -15.74 1.28
C GLY A 205 0.18 -15.82 -0.12
N TRP A 206 1.01 -16.05 -1.15
CA TRP A 206 0.55 -16.27 -2.51
C TRP A 206 0.51 -17.77 -2.80
N PRO A 207 -0.54 -18.29 -3.46
CA PRO A 207 -0.52 -19.66 -3.98
C PRO A 207 0.65 -19.80 -4.96
N ASN A 208 1.41 -20.88 -4.81
CA ASN A 208 2.51 -21.25 -5.72
C ASN A 208 1.99 -21.52 -7.13
#